data_AF-A0A7R9PX90-F1
#
_entry.id   AF-A0A7R9PX90-F1
#
_cell.length_a   1.000
_cell.length_b   1.000
_cell.length_c   1.000
_cell.angle_alpha   90.00
_cell.angle_beta   90.00
_cell.angle_gamma   90.00
#
_symmetry.space_group_name_H-M   'P 1'
#
loop_
_entity.id
_entity.type
_entity.pdbx_description
1 polymer ?
#
loop_
_entity_poly.entity_id
_entity_poly.type
_entity_poly.pdbx_seq_one_letter_code
_entity_poly.pdbx_strand_id
1 'polypeptide(L)'
;MSLINVKSLPKWYGHNDFILNSYRSPNQSFKVCLQSVFRLHNESGNISTHIMGFLLFAILFIHTMACNSFKKFDSTDKLIFSVYFVAILTCYTMSSLFHTFQCHSRQAFKFFAKYLCQ
;
A
#
# COMPACT_ATOMS: atom_id res chain seq x y z
N MET A 1 17.19 6.59 7.17
CA MET A 1 17.41 5.83 5.91
C MET A 1 18.07 6.73 4.88
N SER A 2 19.09 6.26 4.18
CA SER A 2 19.73 7.01 3.07
C SER A 2 19.05 6.67 1.74
N LEU A 3 19.23 7.54 0.75
CA LEU A 3 18.79 7.30 -0.62
C LEU A 3 19.98 6.90 -1.48
N ILE A 4 19.82 5.89 -2.32
CA ILE A 4 20.88 5.30 -3.14
C ILE A 4 20.49 5.21 -4.61
N ASN A 5 21.50 5.08 -5.47
CA ASN A 5 21.34 4.86 -6.90
C ASN A 5 20.97 3.40 -7.19
N VAL A 6 20.27 3.16 -8.30
CA VAL A 6 19.84 1.82 -8.76
C VAL A 6 21.01 0.83 -8.84
N LYS A 7 22.21 1.29 -9.22
CA LYS A 7 23.42 0.46 -9.32
C LYS A 7 23.88 -0.11 -7.98
N SER A 8 23.50 0.50 -6.87
CA SER A 8 23.84 0.08 -5.51
C SER A 8 22.75 -0.79 -4.87
N LEU A 9 21.66 -1.08 -5.59
CA LEU A 9 20.57 -1.90 -5.07
C LEU A 9 20.90 -3.39 -5.11
N PRO A 10 20.37 -4.16 -4.16
CA PRO A 10 20.41 -5.60 -4.27
C PRO A 10 19.48 -6.08 -5.39
N LYS A 11 19.82 -7.19 -6.06
CA LYS A 11 19.10 -7.75 -7.23
C LYS A 11 17.59 -8.02 -7.04
N TRP A 12 17.09 -8.04 -5.81
CA TRP A 12 15.67 -8.27 -5.51
C TRP A 12 14.86 -6.97 -5.40
N TYR A 13 15.50 -5.81 -5.53
CA TYR A 13 14.92 -4.49 -5.33
C TYR A 13 15.26 -3.56 -6.50
N GLY A 14 14.33 -2.68 -6.89
CA GLY A 14 14.51 -1.80 -8.04
C GLY A 14 14.34 -2.50 -9.38
N HIS A 15 13.13 -2.99 -9.67
CA HIS A 15 12.78 -3.71 -10.90
C HIS A 15 12.61 -2.81 -12.14
N ASN A 16 12.59 -1.49 -11.95
CA ASN A 16 12.40 -0.52 -13.02
C ASN A 16 13.74 0.15 -13.34
N ASP A 17 14.35 -0.26 -14.45
CA ASP A 17 15.67 0.22 -14.90
C ASP A 17 15.67 1.71 -15.30
N PHE A 18 14.50 2.33 -15.47
CA PHE A 18 14.38 3.76 -15.81
C PHE A 18 14.42 4.68 -14.60
N ILE A 19 14.19 4.15 -13.39
CA ILE A 19 14.35 4.92 -12.16
C ILE A 19 15.80 4.75 -11.71
N LEU A 20 16.58 5.83 -11.77
CA LEU A 20 18.02 5.75 -11.54
C LEU A 20 18.42 6.05 -10.09
N ASN A 21 17.63 6.85 -9.38
CA ASN A 21 18.00 7.44 -8.10
C ASN A 21 16.84 7.41 -7.09
N SER A 22 17.13 7.88 -5.87
CA SER A 22 16.14 8.08 -4.81
C SER A 22 15.51 6.78 -4.28
N TYR A 23 16.22 5.66 -4.41
CA TYR A 23 15.82 4.41 -3.77
C TYR A 23 16.17 4.40 -2.31
N ARG A 24 15.30 3.80 -1.50
CA ARG A 24 15.55 3.60 -0.07
C ARG A 24 16.61 2.52 0.14
N SER A 25 17.68 2.84 0.87
CA SER A 25 18.67 1.83 1.26
C SER A 25 18.00 0.68 2.04
N PRO A 26 18.28 -0.60 1.72
CA PRO A 26 17.71 -1.71 2.47
C PRO A 26 17.90 -1.57 3.99
N ASN A 27 16.83 -1.76 4.77
CA ASN A 27 16.87 -1.54 6.21
C ASN A 27 15.92 -2.48 6.97
N GLN A 28 16.47 -3.35 7.82
CA GLN A 28 15.72 -4.36 8.56
C GLN A 28 14.98 -3.81 9.80
N SER A 29 14.69 -2.51 9.84
CA SER A 29 13.84 -1.91 10.86
C SER A 29 12.51 -1.47 10.25
N PHE A 30 11.43 -2.16 10.62
CA PHE A 30 10.06 -1.75 10.29
C PHE A 30 9.78 -0.30 10.72
N LYS A 31 10.29 0.13 11.87
CA LYS A 31 10.13 1.51 12.35
C LYS A 31 10.77 2.52 11.38
N VAL A 32 11.98 2.24 10.89
CA VAL A 32 12.67 3.13 9.94
C VAL A 32 11.97 3.14 8.57
N CYS A 33 11.44 1.99 8.13
CA CYS A 33 10.62 1.90 6.92
C CYS A 33 9.33 2.70 7.05
N LEU A 34 8.64 2.61 8.19
CA LEU A 34 7.41 3.37 8.46
C LEU A 34 7.68 4.88 8.52
N GLN A 35 8.76 5.30 9.19
CA GLN A 35 9.16 6.72 9.22
C GLN A 35 9.51 7.26 7.83
N SER A 36 9.89 6.40 6.88
CA SER A 36 10.21 6.84 5.51
C SER A 36 8.98 7.31 4.72
N VAL A 37 7.76 6.95 5.14
CA VAL A 37 6.50 7.42 4.52
C VAL A 37 6.43 8.96 4.45
N PHE A 38 7.02 9.64 5.43
CA PHE A 38 7.06 11.11 5.51
C PHE A 38 8.26 11.74 4.78
N ARG A 39 8.98 10.97 3.95
CA ARG A 39 10.14 11.43 3.19
C ARG A 39 9.92 11.23 1.70
N LEU A 40 10.54 12.08 0.89
CA LEU A 40 10.51 11.96 -0.57
C LEU A 40 11.53 10.91 -1.04
N HIS A 41 11.05 9.93 -1.80
CA HIS A 41 11.80 8.85 -2.44
C HIS A 41 10.98 8.25 -3.59
N ASN A 42 11.55 7.28 -4.30
CA ASN A 42 10.95 6.67 -5.50
C ASN A 42 9.61 5.95 -5.27
N GLU A 43 9.19 5.75 -4.02
CA GLU A 43 7.93 5.06 -3.63
C GLU A 43 6.95 6.01 -2.95
N SER A 44 7.29 7.28 -2.73
CA SER A 44 6.41 8.21 -2.00
C SER A 44 5.06 8.38 -2.70
N GLY A 45 5.06 8.45 -4.04
CA GLY A 45 3.83 8.51 -4.84
C GLY A 45 3.00 7.23 -4.74
N ASN A 46 3.63 6.05 -4.79
CA ASN A 46 2.93 4.77 -4.64
C ASN A 46 2.27 4.67 -3.26
N ILE A 47 3.00 5.03 -2.20
CA ILE A 47 2.47 5.01 -0.83
C ILE A 47 1.33 6.03 -0.69
N SER A 48 1.52 7.28 -1.10
CA SER A 48 0.53 8.33 -0.90
C SER A 48 -0.76 8.08 -1.67
N THR A 49 -0.67 7.64 -2.94
CA THR A 49 -1.86 7.36 -3.77
C THR A 49 -2.68 6.20 -3.20
N HIS A 50 -2.05 5.13 -2.70
CA HIS A 50 -2.78 4.03 -2.07
C HIS A 50 -3.39 4.40 -0.71
N ILE A 51 -2.70 5.21 0.11
CA ILE A 51 -3.27 5.74 1.36
C ILE A 51 -4.47 6.66 1.06
N MET A 52 -4.36 7.53 0.07
CA MET A 52 -5.48 8.39 -0.36
C MET A 52 -6.67 7.57 -0.86
N GLY A 53 -6.41 6.53 -1.67
CA GLY A 53 -7.44 5.59 -2.10
C GLY A 53 -8.13 4.91 -0.92
N PHE A 54 -7.36 4.41 0.05
CA PHE A 54 -7.91 3.83 1.28
C PHE A 54 -8.84 4.81 2.01
N LEU A 55 -8.39 6.05 2.25
CA LEU A 55 -9.18 7.05 2.96
C LEU A 55 -10.47 7.40 2.21
N LEU A 56 -10.40 7.57 0.89
CA LEU A 56 -11.57 7.84 0.05
C LEU A 56 -12.60 6.71 0.16
N PHE A 57 -12.18 5.46 -0.03
CA PHE A 57 -13.10 4.32 0.04
C PHE A 57 -13.60 4.03 1.46
N ALA A 58 -12.83 4.35 2.50
CA ALA A 58 -13.28 4.25 3.89
C ALA A 58 -14.38 5.27 4.19
N ILE A 59 -14.23 6.51 3.73
CA ILE A 59 -15.26 7.55 3.84
C ILE A 59 -16.51 7.14 3.07
N LEU A 60 -16.36 6.65 1.82
CA LEU A 60 -17.47 6.16 1.01
C LEU A 60 -18.19 4.99 1.66
N PHE A 61 -17.46 4.06 2.29
CA PHE A 61 -18.06 2.94 3.02
C PHE A 61 -18.93 3.44 4.18
N ILE A 62 -18.38 4.30 5.04
CA ILE A 62 -19.10 4.88 6.18
C ILE A 62 -20.34 5.65 5.70
N HIS A 63 -20.19 6.48 4.67
CA HIS A 63 -21.29 7.25 4.11
C HIS A 63 -22.39 6.34 3.54
N THR A 64 -22.02 5.32 2.77
CA THR A 64 -22.96 4.35 2.20
C THR A 64 -23.74 3.64 3.30
N MET A 65 -23.06 3.14 4.32
CA MET A 65 -23.68 2.43 5.44
C MET A 65 -24.58 3.33 6.29
N ALA A 66 -24.26 4.62 6.40
CA ALA A 66 -25.07 5.60 7.14
C ALA A 66 -26.30 6.07 6.35
N CYS A 67 -26.28 6.00 5.02
CA CYS A 67 -27.33 6.52 4.15
C CYS A 67 -28.67 5.80 4.35
N ASN A 68 -29.74 6.57 4.52
CA ASN A 68 -31.09 6.02 4.75
C ASN A 68 -31.61 5.20 3.55
N SER A 69 -31.19 5.51 2.33
CA SER A 69 -31.54 4.73 1.14
C SER A 69 -30.95 3.32 1.22
N PHE A 70 -29.70 3.20 1.64
CA PHE A 70 -29.00 1.93 1.76
C PHE A 70 -29.59 1.04 2.87
N LYS A 71 -30.12 1.64 3.95
CA LYS A 71 -30.81 0.90 5.01
C LYS A 71 -32.05 0.14 4.51
N LYS A 72 -32.67 0.60 3.42
CA LYS A 72 -33.86 -0.02 2.82
C LYS A 72 -33.53 -1.22 1.92
N PHE A 73 -32.28 -1.39 1.52
CA PHE A 73 -31.86 -2.56 0.74
C PHE A 73 -31.98 -3.84 1.56
N ASP A 74 -32.14 -4.95 0.85
CA ASP A 74 -32.20 -6.26 1.48
C ASP A 74 -30.83 -6.65 2.08
N SER A 75 -30.81 -7.75 2.83
CA SER A 75 -29.59 -8.24 3.47
C SER A 75 -28.53 -8.72 2.48
N THR A 76 -28.94 -9.15 1.28
CA THR A 76 -28.05 -9.66 0.24
C THR A 76 -27.27 -8.52 -0.40
N ASP A 77 -27.95 -7.45 -0.79
CA ASP A 77 -27.32 -6.23 -1.32
C ASP A 77 -26.34 -5.66 -0.30
N LYS A 78 -26.75 -5.55 0.96
CA LYS A 78 -25.88 -5.09 2.05
C LYS A 78 -24.62 -5.94 2.20
N LEU A 79 -24.74 -7.26 2.09
CA LEU A 79 -23.61 -8.18 2.13
C LEU A 79 -22.68 -7.97 0.93
N ILE A 80 -23.22 -7.88 -0.28
CA ILE A 80 -22.43 -7.68 -1.52
C ILE A 80 -21.62 -6.38 -1.43
N PHE A 81 -22.26 -5.26 -1.07
CA PHE A 81 -21.58 -3.99 -0.89
C PHE A 81 -20.53 -4.05 0.24
N SER A 82 -20.84 -4.71 1.36
CA SER A 82 -19.89 -4.86 2.46
C SER A 82 -18.64 -5.64 2.03
N VAL A 83 -18.82 -6.75 1.33
CA VAL A 83 -17.71 -7.56 0.79
C VAL A 83 -16.88 -6.75 -0.20
N TYR A 84 -17.52 -5.98 -1.09
CA TYR A 84 -16.83 -5.10 -2.03
C TYR A 84 -15.96 -4.05 -1.32
N PHE A 85 -16.51 -3.32 -0.35
CA PHE A 85 -15.75 -2.30 0.39
C PHE A 85 -14.61 -2.93 1.20
N VAL A 86 -14.85 -4.06 1.87
CA VAL A 86 -13.80 -4.77 2.61
C VAL A 86 -12.67 -5.19 1.66
N ALA A 87 -13.00 -5.77 0.50
CA ALA A 87 -12.00 -6.18 -0.48
C ALA A 87 -11.14 -5.00 -0.96
N ILE A 88 -11.74 -3.85 -1.28
CA ILE A 88 -11.02 -2.66 -1.72
C ILE A 88 -10.15 -2.08 -0.59
N LEU A 89 -10.67 -1.96 0.63
CA LEU A 89 -9.92 -1.45 1.77
C LEU A 89 -8.72 -2.35 2.11
N THR A 90 -8.92 -3.66 2.05
CA THR A 90 -7.83 -4.63 2.18
C THR A 90 -6.81 -4.42 1.07
N CYS A 91 -7.21 -4.36 -0.19
CA CYS A 91 -6.31 -4.14 -1.33
C CYS A 91 -5.43 -2.89 -1.16
N TYR A 92 -6.03 -1.72 -0.86
CA TYR A 92 -5.26 -0.48 -0.64
C TYR A 92 -4.32 -0.57 0.57
N THR A 93 -4.74 -1.24 1.65
CA THR A 93 -3.90 -1.45 2.83
C THR A 93 -2.71 -2.34 2.47
N MET A 94 -2.95 -3.46 1.81
CA MET A 94 -1.92 -4.43 1.46
C MET A 94 -0.90 -3.82 0.49
N SER A 95 -1.35 -3.05 -0.51
CA SER A 95 -0.47 -2.29 -1.40
C SER A 95 0.35 -1.23 -0.66
N SER A 96 -0.27 -0.44 0.22
CA SER A 96 0.43 0.57 1.03
C SER A 96 1.52 -0.05 1.90
N LEU A 97 1.23 -1.22 2.51
CA LEU A 97 2.21 -1.97 3.30
C LEU A 97 3.35 -2.51 2.43
N PHE A 98 3.05 -3.07 1.24
CA PHE A 98 4.08 -3.51 0.29
C PHE A 98 5.02 -2.35 -0.06
N HIS A 99 4.47 -1.22 -0.52
CA HIS A 99 5.29 -0.08 -0.89
C HIS A 99 6.04 0.52 0.30
N THR A 100 5.52 0.43 1.52
CA THR A 100 6.23 0.89 2.73
C THR A 100 7.39 -0.02 3.10
N PHE A 101 7.19 -1.35 3.09
CA PHE A 101 8.12 -2.33 3.65
C PHE A 101 8.96 -3.10 2.63
N GLN A 102 8.78 -2.88 1.33
CA GLN A 102 9.56 -3.56 0.31
C GLN A 102 11.08 -3.37 0.47
N CYS A 103 11.56 -2.23 1.01
CA CYS A 103 12.98 -2.01 1.26
C CYS A 103 13.50 -2.70 2.54
N HIS A 104 12.68 -3.45 3.28
CA HIS A 104 13.06 -4.00 4.58
C HIS A 104 14.10 -5.13 4.47
N SER A 105 13.75 -6.19 3.76
CA SER A 105 14.60 -7.37 3.53
C SER A 105 14.08 -8.16 2.34
N ARG A 106 14.89 -9.07 1.78
CA ARG A 106 14.46 -9.95 0.69
C ARG A 106 13.26 -10.82 1.08
N GLN A 107 13.21 -11.28 2.33
CA GLN A 107 12.10 -12.08 2.87
C GLN A 107 10.83 -11.24 2.95
N ALA A 108 10.92 -10.02 3.49
CA ALA A 108 9.79 -9.10 3.51
C ALA A 108 9.32 -8.82 2.08
N PHE A 109 10.22 -8.42 1.17
CA PHE A 109 9.88 -8.19 -0.23
C PHE A 109 9.11 -9.37 -0.84
N LYS A 110 9.60 -10.60 -0.69
CA LYS A 110 8.91 -11.80 -1.19
C LYS A 110 7.56 -12.04 -0.52
N PHE A 111 7.47 -11.85 0.79
CA PHE A 111 6.22 -12.01 1.53
C PHE A 111 5.17 -11.02 1.02
N PHE A 112 5.51 -9.73 0.96
CA PHE A 112 4.58 -8.70 0.49
C PHE A 112 4.29 -8.85 -1.02
N ALA A 113 5.28 -9.13 -1.86
CA ALA A 113 5.05 -9.31 -3.31
C ALA A 113 4.17 -10.54 -3.62
N LYS A 114 4.37 -11.66 -2.92
CA LYS A 114 3.67 -12.92 -3.23
C LYS A 114 2.26 -12.99 -2.63
N TYR A 115 2.06 -12.46 -1.44
CA TYR A 115 0.82 -12.66 -0.68
C TYR A 115 -0.06 -11.43 -0.59
N LEU A 116 0.43 -10.25 -1.00
CA LEU A 116 -0.25 -8.98 -0.73
C LEU A 116 -0.50 -8.12 -2.00
N CYS A 117 0.08 -8.48 -3.15
CA CYS A 117 -0.10 -7.80 -4.44
C CYS A 117 -0.47 -8.75 -5.61
N GLN A 118 -1.07 -9.92 -5.32
CA GLN A 118 -1.79 -10.72 -6.34
C GLN A 118 -3.25 -10.28 -6.39
#